data_AF-A0A9X1BN03-F1
#
_entry.id   AF-A0A9X1BN03-F1
#
_cell.length_a   1.000
_cell.length_b   1.000
_cell.length_c   1.000
_cell.angle_alpha   90.00
_cell.angle_beta   90.00
_cell.angle_gamma   90.00
#
_symmetry.space_group_name_H-M   'P 1'
#
loop_
_entity.id
_entity.type
_entity.pdbx_description
1 polymer ?
#
loop_
_entity_poly.entity_id
_entity_poly.type
_entity_poly.pdbx_seq_one_letter_code
_entity_poly.pdbx_strand_id
1 'polypeptide(L)'
;MRQKLRDSLRRWQAAATQASADESVDADLPEPDPLIDALIGWLEGLDLLNAQRFIEGRIQARSGRHGSPRIRQELARHGLAPDASQAARLRAEDRGHAQALWLRRYGEVSSDPAEKARQMRFLAGRGFPPDVVRAVVNGRGGEPD
;
A
#
# COMPACT_ATOMS: atom_id res chain seq x y z
N MET A 1 -6.64 -9.27 -1.62
CA MET A 1 -7.83 -8.50 -1.18
C MET A 1 -9.04 -9.39 -1.00
N ARG A 2 -9.42 -10.17 -2.03
CA ARG A 2 -10.52 -11.16 -2.00
C ARG A 2 -10.47 -12.15 -0.83
N GLN A 3 -9.33 -12.80 -0.58
CA GLN A 3 -9.18 -13.73 0.55
C GLN A 3 -9.43 -13.07 1.91
N LYS A 4 -8.90 -11.87 2.13
CA LYS A 4 -9.11 -11.13 3.38
C LYS A 4 -10.58 -10.76 3.60
N LEU A 5 -11.27 -10.39 2.52
CA LEU A 5 -12.70 -10.11 2.58
C LEU A 5 -13.50 -11.37 2.90
N ARG A 6 -13.18 -12.49 2.24
CA ARG A 6 -13.75 -13.82 2.56
C ARG A 6 -13.55 -14.19 4.03
N ASP A 7 -12.32 -14.10 4.54
CA ASP A 7 -12.01 -14.41 5.94
C ASP A 7 -12.76 -13.47 6.90
N SER A 8 -12.93 -12.20 6.53
CA SER A 8 -13.69 -11.24 7.34
C SER A 8 -15.19 -11.53 7.34
N LEU A 9 -15.76 -11.90 6.19
CA LEU A 9 -17.17 -12.26 6.07
C LEU A 9 -17.48 -13.57 6.79
N ARG A 10 -16.59 -14.57 6.73
CA ARG A 10 -16.67 -15.80 7.54
C ARG A 10 -16.69 -15.49 9.04
N ARG A 11 -15.78 -14.63 9.51
CA ARG A 11 -15.76 -14.22 10.93
C ARG A 11 -17.03 -13.48 11.33
N TRP A 12 -17.52 -12.57 10.49
CA TRP A 12 -18.76 -11.83 10.74
C TRP A 12 -19.97 -12.77 10.81
N GLN A 13 -20.06 -13.73 9.88
CA GLN A 13 -21.12 -14.73 9.88
C GLN A 13 -21.05 -15.64 11.12
N ALA A 14 -19.88 -16.16 11.48
CA ALA A 14 -19.74 -17.01 12.67
C ALA A 14 -20.16 -16.28 13.96
N ALA A 15 -19.83 -14.99 14.07
CA ALA A 15 -20.28 -14.15 15.18
C ALA A 15 -21.80 -13.90 15.15
N ALA A 16 -22.38 -13.68 13.97
CA ALA A 16 -23.82 -13.52 13.80
C ALA A 16 -24.60 -14.80 14.15
N THR A 17 -24.12 -15.98 13.71
CA THR A 17 -24.75 -17.28 14.00
C THR A 17 -24.67 -17.62 15.49
N GLN A 18 -23.57 -17.30 16.19
CA GLN A 18 -23.48 -17.47 17.65
C GLN A 18 -24.44 -16.56 18.42
N ALA A 19 -24.75 -15.36 17.89
CA ALA A 19 -25.73 -14.46 18.48
C ALA A 19 -27.19 -14.90 18.23
N SER A 20 -27.42 -15.77 17.24
CA SER A 20 -28.74 -16.26 16.82
C SER A 20 -29.04 -17.70 17.29
N ALA A 21 -28.19 -18.29 18.14
CA ALA A 21 -28.24 -19.72 18.50
C ALA A 21 -29.43 -20.16 19.38
N ASP A 22 -30.49 -19.34 19.50
CA ASP A 22 -31.73 -19.69 20.21
C ASP A 22 -32.85 -20.18 19.25
N GLU A 23 -32.64 -20.13 17.93
CA GLU A 23 -33.59 -20.64 16.93
C GLU A 23 -32.93 -21.75 16.10
N SER A 24 -33.54 -22.93 16.10
CA SER A 24 -33.10 -24.11 15.33
C SER A 24 -33.09 -23.81 13.83
N VAL A 25 -31.90 -23.62 13.26
CA VAL A 25 -31.74 -23.30 11.83
C VAL A 25 -31.78 -24.58 10.99
N ASP A 26 -32.67 -24.57 10.00
CA ASP A 26 -32.96 -25.63 9.03
C ASP A 26 -31.69 -26.16 8.33
N ALA A 27 -31.64 -27.49 8.12
CA ALA A 27 -30.47 -28.23 7.66
C ALA A 27 -30.13 -28.05 6.15
N ASP A 28 -30.86 -27.20 5.43
CA ASP A 28 -30.81 -27.09 3.96
C ASP A 28 -30.28 -25.73 3.46
N LEU A 29 -29.68 -24.92 4.35
CA LEU A 29 -28.99 -23.70 3.94
C LEU A 29 -27.71 -24.06 3.16
N PRO A 30 -27.47 -23.44 1.99
CA PRO A 30 -26.24 -23.66 1.24
C PRO A 30 -25.02 -23.27 2.08
N GLU A 31 -23.93 -24.02 1.90
CA GLU A 31 -22.70 -23.75 2.63
C GLU A 31 -22.29 -22.26 2.49
N PRO A 32 -21.79 -21.64 3.56
CA PRO A 32 -21.55 -20.21 3.59
C PRO A 32 -20.47 -19.73 2.61
N ASP A 33 -19.53 -20.61 2.27
CA ASP A 33 -18.42 -20.30 1.37
C ASP A 33 -18.86 -19.98 -0.07
N PRO A 34 -19.69 -20.84 -0.71
CA PRO A 34 -20.32 -20.51 -1.98
C PRO A 34 -21.07 -19.18 -1.99
N LEU A 35 -21.84 -18.87 -0.93
CA LEU A 35 -22.58 -17.61 -0.82
C LEU A 35 -21.65 -16.40 -0.72
N ILE A 36 -20.59 -16.50 0.08
CA ILE A 36 -19.58 -15.44 0.21
C ILE A 36 -18.89 -15.21 -1.15
N ASP A 37 -18.53 -16.27 -1.87
CA ASP A 37 -17.89 -16.14 -3.18
C ASP A 37 -18.82 -15.56 -4.24
N ALA A 38 -20.11 -15.91 -4.22
CA ALA A 38 -21.13 -15.33 -5.10
C ALA A 38 -21.33 -13.83 -4.79
N LEU A 39 -21.41 -13.45 -3.51
CA LEU A 39 -21.52 -12.05 -3.10
C LEU A 39 -20.30 -11.23 -3.55
N ILE A 40 -19.09 -11.76 -3.34
CA ILE A 40 -17.87 -11.08 -3.82
C ILE A 40 -17.91 -10.92 -5.34
N GLY A 41 -18.27 -11.97 -6.07
CA GLY A 41 -18.38 -11.92 -7.53
C GLY A 41 -19.41 -10.90 -8.02
N TRP A 42 -20.56 -10.80 -7.34
CA TRP A 42 -21.58 -9.78 -7.62
C TRP A 42 -21.08 -8.36 -7.36
N LEU A 43 -20.38 -8.13 -6.24
CA LEU A 43 -19.77 -6.83 -5.92
C LEU A 43 -18.64 -6.44 -6.89
N GLU A 44 -17.85 -7.41 -7.36
CA GLU A 44 -16.85 -7.22 -8.41
C GLU A 44 -17.53 -6.89 -9.76
N GLY A 45 -18.62 -7.59 -10.11
CA GLY A 45 -19.41 -7.33 -11.32
C GLY A 45 -20.09 -5.96 -11.34
N LEU A 46 -20.43 -5.41 -10.17
CA LEU A 46 -20.93 -4.04 -10.02
C LEU A 46 -19.82 -2.97 -9.92
N ASP A 47 -18.55 -3.36 -10.09
CA ASP A 47 -17.37 -2.51 -9.91
C ASP A 47 -17.26 -1.86 -8.51
N LEU A 48 -17.99 -2.37 -7.50
CA LEU A 48 -17.90 -1.89 -6.12
C LEU A 48 -16.61 -2.39 -5.44
N LEU A 49 -16.13 -3.57 -5.83
CA LEU A 49 -14.84 -4.11 -5.43
C LEU A 49 -13.88 -4.15 -6.62
N ASN A 50 -12.92 -3.23 -6.63
CA ASN A 50 -11.93 -3.14 -7.70
C ASN A 50 -10.50 -3.04 -7.14
N ALA A 51 -9.70 -4.08 -7.39
CA ALA A 51 -8.32 -4.16 -6.93
C ALA A 51 -7.42 -3.09 -7.56
N GLN A 52 -7.60 -2.79 -8.85
CA GLN A 52 -6.83 -1.77 -9.56
C GLN A 52 -7.10 -0.37 -9.00
N ARG A 53 -8.37 -0.04 -8.77
CA ARG A 53 -8.76 1.23 -8.13
C ARG A 53 -8.17 1.36 -6.73
N PHE A 54 -8.14 0.26 -5.97
CA PHE A 54 -7.50 0.26 -4.64
C PHE A 54 -5.99 0.49 -4.73
N ILE A 55 -5.30 -0.17 -5.66
CA ILE A 55 -3.84 0.01 -5.88
C ILE A 55 -3.54 1.47 -6.23
N GLU A 56 -4.22 2.03 -7.23
CA GLU A 56 -3.99 3.39 -7.69
C GLU A 56 -4.25 4.41 -6.56
N GLY A 57 -5.39 4.29 -5.86
CA GLY A 57 -5.70 5.16 -4.73
C GLY A 57 -4.66 5.09 -3.61
N ARG A 58 -4.11 3.89 -3.34
CA ARG A 58 -3.02 3.73 -2.36
C ARG A 58 -1.72 4.37 -2.81
N ILE A 59 -1.35 4.23 -4.09
CA ILE A 59 -0.17 4.88 -4.67
C ILE A 59 -0.32 6.41 -4.53
N GLN A 60 -1.42 6.98 -5.01
CA GLN A 60 -1.66 8.43 -4.96
C GLN A 60 -1.63 8.98 -3.52
N ALA A 61 -2.26 8.29 -2.57
CA ALA A 61 -2.31 8.73 -1.17
C ALA A 61 -0.97 8.63 -0.41
N ARG A 62 0.02 7.90 -0.94
CA ARG A 62 1.27 7.59 -0.21
C ARG A 62 2.53 8.13 -0.85
N SER A 63 2.57 8.31 -2.17
CA SER A 63 3.81 8.66 -2.91
C SER A 63 4.47 9.93 -2.41
N GLY A 64 3.69 10.95 -2.02
CA GLY A 64 4.22 12.19 -1.44
C GLY A 64 4.82 12.06 -0.02
N ARG A 65 4.80 10.88 0.61
CA ARG A 65 5.28 10.66 1.99
C ARG A 65 6.23 9.48 2.14
N HIS A 66 6.09 8.48 1.27
CA HIS A 66 6.81 7.22 1.37
C HIS A 66 7.39 6.82 0.01
N GLY A 67 8.53 6.12 0.05
CA GLY A 67 9.12 5.57 -1.17
C GLY A 67 8.40 4.34 -1.70
N SER A 68 8.65 4.04 -2.97
CA SER A 68 8.07 2.93 -3.73
C SER A 68 8.18 1.56 -3.04
N PRO A 69 9.29 1.17 -2.38
CA PRO A 69 9.39 -0.13 -1.71
C PRO A 69 8.40 -0.25 -0.54
N ARG A 70 8.21 0.82 0.23
CA ARG A 70 7.30 0.84 1.38
C ARG A 70 5.84 0.77 0.95
N ILE A 71 5.48 1.48 -0.12
CA ILE A 71 4.13 1.43 -0.70
C ILE A 71 3.83 0.04 -1.25
N ARG A 72 4.78 -0.57 -1.97
CA ARG A 72 4.66 -1.96 -2.43
C ARG A 72 4.47 -2.95 -1.27
N GLN A 73 5.20 -2.76 -0.17
CA GLN A 73 5.01 -3.60 1.02
C GLN A 73 3.62 -3.40 1.63
N GLU A 74 3.10 -2.17 1.69
CA GLU A 74 1.74 -1.88 2.15
C GLU A 74 0.69 -2.60 1.29
N LEU A 75 0.83 -2.55 -0.05
CA LEU A 75 -0.04 -3.27 -0.99
C LEU A 75 0.07 -4.80 -0.82
N ALA A 76 1.28 -5.33 -0.64
CA ALA A 76 1.50 -6.75 -0.44
C ALA A 76 0.79 -7.26 0.84
N ARG A 77 0.70 -6.45 1.90
CA ARG A 77 -0.11 -6.78 3.08
C ARG A 77 -1.60 -6.90 2.76
N HIS A 78 -2.09 -6.28 1.69
CA HIS A 78 -3.45 -6.47 1.20
C HIS A 78 -3.58 -7.62 0.17
N GLY A 79 -2.49 -8.35 -0.10
CA GLY A 79 -2.43 -9.38 -1.14
C GLY A 79 -2.62 -8.76 -2.53
N LEU A 80 -2.04 -7.59 -2.76
CA LEU A 80 -2.08 -6.84 -4.00
C LEU A 80 -0.66 -6.46 -4.41
N ALA A 81 -0.43 -6.34 -5.70
CA ALA A 81 0.81 -5.85 -6.27
C ALA A 81 0.50 -4.87 -7.40
N PRO A 82 1.23 -3.75 -7.51
CA PRO A 82 1.12 -2.90 -8.69
C PRO A 82 1.60 -3.66 -9.93
N ASP A 83 1.02 -3.35 -11.07
CA ASP A 83 1.55 -3.84 -12.35
C ASP A 83 2.91 -3.20 -12.69
N ALA A 84 3.55 -3.67 -13.75
CA ALA A 84 4.87 -3.20 -14.15
C ALA A 84 4.90 -1.69 -14.47
N SER A 85 3.83 -1.16 -15.06
CA SER A 85 3.74 0.26 -15.42
C SER A 85 3.57 1.14 -14.18
N GLN A 86 2.71 0.73 -13.25
CA GLN A 86 2.49 1.39 -11.97
C GLN A 86 3.76 1.35 -11.11
N ALA A 87 4.45 0.21 -11.08
CA ALA A 87 5.69 0.06 -10.34
C ALA A 87 6.81 0.95 -10.91
N ALA A 88 6.94 1.01 -12.24
CA ALA A 88 7.91 1.87 -12.93
C ALA A 88 7.64 3.36 -12.66
N ARG A 89 6.38 3.80 -12.82
CA ARG A 89 5.97 5.19 -12.53
C ARG A 89 6.27 5.57 -11.08
N LEU A 90 5.85 4.74 -10.13
CA LEU A 90 6.08 4.97 -8.70
C LEU A 90 7.58 5.07 -8.38
N ARG A 91 8.41 4.26 -9.04
CA ARG A 91 9.86 4.29 -8.87
C ARG A 91 10.52 5.53 -9.48
N ALA A 92 10.00 6.03 -10.59
CA ALA A 92 10.47 7.25 -11.23
C ALA A 92 10.18 8.50 -10.38
N GLU A 93 9.05 8.52 -9.69
CA GLU A 93 8.62 9.64 -8.83
C GLU A 93 9.35 9.70 -7.48
N ASP A 94 9.95 8.60 -7.02
CA ASP A 94 10.62 8.51 -5.72
C ASP A 94 11.60 9.66 -5.46
N ARG A 95 12.34 10.04 -6.49
CA ARG A 95 13.35 11.10 -6.41
C ARG A 95 12.72 12.46 -6.13
N GLY A 96 11.69 12.84 -6.88
CA GLY A 96 10.98 14.10 -6.69
C GLY A 96 10.31 14.17 -5.32
N HIS A 97 9.67 13.08 -4.88
CA HIS A 97 9.05 13.01 -3.56
C HIS A 97 10.06 13.07 -2.41
N ALA A 98 11.18 12.35 -2.53
CA ALA A 98 12.26 12.40 -1.55
C ALA A 98 12.85 13.82 -1.43
N GLN A 99 13.12 14.47 -2.57
CA GLN A 99 13.66 15.82 -2.59
C GLN A 99 12.69 16.83 -1.98
N ALA A 100 11.40 16.77 -2.32
CA ALA A 100 10.39 17.68 -1.76
C ALA A 100 10.28 17.55 -0.23
N LEU A 101 10.31 16.32 0.31
CA LEU A 101 10.28 16.08 1.76
C LEU A 101 11.57 16.51 2.46
N TRP A 102 12.71 16.29 1.80
CA TRP A 102 14.01 16.71 2.31
C TRP A 102 14.14 18.23 2.36
N LEU A 103 13.75 18.93 1.28
CA LEU A 103 13.74 20.40 1.21
C LEU A 103 12.88 21.01 2.33
N ARG A 104 11.70 20.43 2.58
CA ARG A 104 10.80 20.90 3.66
C ARG A 104 11.41 20.79 5.07
N ARG A 105 12.38 19.89 5.29
CA ARG A 105 12.94 19.63 6.62
C ARG A 105 14.34 20.21 6.81
N TYR A 106 15.19 20.11 5.79
CA TYR A 106 16.61 20.41 5.88
C TYR A 106 17.01 21.58 4.99
N GLY A 107 16.37 21.75 3.83
CA GLY A 107 16.61 22.85 2.89
C GLY A 107 17.95 22.76 2.13
N GLU A 108 19.03 22.37 2.80
CA GLU A 108 20.38 22.38 2.24
C GLU A 108 21.18 21.10 2.55
N VAL A 109 22.15 20.83 1.68
CA VAL A 109 23.11 19.73 1.87
C VAL A 109 24.14 20.16 2.91
N SER A 110 24.20 19.42 4.02
CA SER A 110 25.19 19.69 5.06
C SER A 110 26.58 19.20 4.64
N SER A 111 27.64 19.94 5.01
CA SER A 111 29.02 19.48 4.90
C SER A 111 29.44 18.53 6.03
N ASP A 112 28.71 18.53 7.16
CA ASP A 112 28.98 17.70 8.33
C ASP A 112 28.52 16.23 8.09
N PRO A 113 29.42 15.24 8.22
CA PRO A 113 29.07 13.82 8.13
C PRO A 113 27.94 13.41 9.09
N ALA A 114 27.87 13.97 10.29
CA ALA A 114 26.85 13.61 11.28
C ALA A 114 25.46 14.09 10.82
N GLU A 115 25.36 15.31 10.29
CA GLU A 115 24.14 15.84 9.68
C GLU A 115 23.72 15.09 8.42
N LYS A 116 24.66 14.78 7.51
CA LYS A 116 24.36 13.93 6.35
C LYS A 116 23.74 12.61 6.76
N ALA A 117 24.29 11.96 7.79
CA ALA A 117 23.74 10.71 8.31
C ALA A 117 22.32 10.89 8.89
N ARG A 118 22.01 12.03 9.51
CA ARG A 118 20.64 12.37 9.97
C ARG A 118 19.69 12.52 8.79
N GLN A 119 20.10 13.24 7.74
CA GLN A 119 19.30 13.42 6.52
C GLN A 119 19.03 12.08 5.80
N MET A 120 20.04 11.21 5.70
CA MET A 120 19.89 9.87 5.12
C MET A 120 18.91 9.01 5.92
N ARG A 121 19.04 8.98 7.24
CA ARG A 121 18.12 8.22 8.11
C ARG A 121 16.67 8.72 8.00
N PHE A 122 16.47 10.03 7.84
CA PHE A 122 15.14 10.61 7.67
C PHE A 122 14.41 10.09 6.42
N LEU A 123 15.11 10.00 5.29
CA LEU A 123 14.55 9.48 4.03
C LEU A 123 14.46 7.95 4.03
N ALA A 124 15.47 7.25 4.55
CA ALA A 124 15.46 5.80 4.69
C ALA A 124 14.30 5.33 5.59
N GLY A 125 14.02 6.04 6.69
CA GLY A 125 12.88 5.76 7.57
C GLY A 125 11.51 5.95 6.90
N ARG A 126 11.45 6.72 5.80
CA ARG A 126 10.26 6.84 4.94
C ARG A 126 10.20 5.79 3.83
N GLY A 127 11.22 4.93 3.75
CA GLY A 127 11.30 3.83 2.80
C GLY A 127 11.72 4.25 1.41
N PHE A 128 12.42 5.38 1.24
CA PHE A 128 12.99 5.74 -0.06
C PHE A 128 14.16 4.82 -0.45
N PRO A 129 14.34 4.50 -1.75
CA PRO A 129 15.44 3.67 -2.23
C PRO A 129 16.81 4.23 -1.86
N PRO A 130 17.82 3.39 -1.53
CA PRO A 130 19.14 3.86 -1.10
C PRO A 130 19.85 4.77 -2.10
N ASP A 131 19.70 4.52 -3.40
CA ASP A 131 20.25 5.34 -4.47
C ASP A 131 19.60 6.73 -4.52
N VAL A 132 18.28 6.81 -4.36
CA VAL A 132 17.54 8.07 -4.23
C VAL A 132 17.98 8.85 -2.99
N VAL A 133 18.11 8.16 -1.85
CA VAL A 133 18.58 8.77 -0.59
C VAL A 133 19.96 9.40 -0.78
N ARG A 134 20.91 8.65 -1.37
CA ARG A 134 22.26 9.14 -1.63
C ARG A 134 22.27 10.31 -2.62
N ALA A 135 21.44 10.26 -3.66
CA ALA A 135 21.36 11.33 -4.65
C ALA A 135 20.86 12.65 -4.04
N VAL A 136 19.80 12.58 -3.22
CA VAL A 136 19.22 13.76 -2.56
C VAL A 136 20.19 14.35 -1.53
N VAL A 137 20.76 13.54 -0.64
CA VAL A 137 21.62 14.04 0.45
C VAL A 137 22.97 14.55 -0.06
N ASN A 138 23.47 14.05 -1.18
CA ASN A 138 24.72 14.55 -1.76
C ASN A 138 24.51 15.71 -2.75
N GLY A 139 23.28 16.21 -2.92
CA GLY A 139 23.00 17.29 -3.86
C GLY A 139 23.31 16.93 -5.31
N ARG A 140 23.34 15.64 -5.67
CA ARG A 140 23.47 15.21 -7.06
C ARG A 140 22.16 15.46 -7.77
N GLY A 141 21.87 16.73 -8.08
CA GLY A 141 20.71 17.21 -8.81
C GLY A 141 20.78 16.83 -10.27
N GLY A 142 19.87 15.95 -10.71
CA GLY A 142 19.44 15.76 -12.09
C GLY A 142 20.49 15.83 -13.20
N GLU A 143 21.15 14.72 -13.48
CA GLU A 143 21.53 14.37 -14.85
C GLU A 143 21.53 12.83 -14.92
N PRO A 144 20.70 12.22 -15.78
CA PRO A 144 20.90 10.83 -16.15
C PRO A 144 22.13 10.76 -17.07
N ASP A 145 23.05 9.85 -16.75
CA ASP A 145 24.06 9.36 -17.68
C ASP A 145 23.38 8.43 -18.71
#